data_AF-J3CVV0-F1
#
_entry.id   AF-J3CVV0-F1
#
_cell.length_a   1.000
_cell.length_b   1.000
_cell.length_c   1.000
_cell.angle_alpha   90.00
_cell.angle_beta   90.00
_cell.angle_gamma   90.00
#
_symmetry.space_group_name_H-M   'P 1'
#
loop_
_entity.id
_entity.type
_entity.pdbx_description
1 polymer ?
#
loop_
_entity_poly.entity_id
_entity_poly.type
_entity_poly.pdbx_seq_one_letter_code
_entity_poly.pdbx_strand_id
1 'polypeptide(L)'
;RPPSFDFRAERVSDDPHVGHLIVETARALNAGALRMAQEDSVRLFDVLLDLVALSLSRRSRAQTAEAASFADATVLALRRAIHERLREPGLTVAAVAGAVGISERYVHKLFERSGTTFSDYVMDRRLVGAAADLKDPALCGRAIGAIAFDWGFSDLSHFTRRFKQRFGCRPRDWRAR
;
A
#
# COMPACT_ATOMS: atom_id res chain seq x y z
N ARG A 1 18.83 30.48 31.68
CA ARG A 1 17.97 29.32 32.02
C ARG A 1 18.39 28.19 31.08
N PRO A 2 18.89 27.04 31.55
CA PRO A 2 19.25 25.96 30.64
C PRO A 2 17.99 25.38 29.98
N PRO A 3 18.08 24.86 28.74
CA PRO A 3 16.94 24.25 28.07
C PRO A 3 16.47 23.02 28.87
N SER A 4 15.19 22.99 29.21
CA SER A 4 14.54 21.82 29.78
C SER A 4 14.35 20.79 28.67
N PHE A 5 15.21 19.78 28.63
CA PHE A 5 14.99 18.60 27.79
C PHE A 5 13.90 17.74 28.46
N ASP A 6 12.77 17.57 27.77
CA ASP A 6 11.71 16.66 28.17
C ASP A 6 12.12 15.25 27.72
N PHE A 7 12.63 14.44 28.66
CA PHE A 7 13.05 13.06 28.38
C PHE A 7 11.86 12.12 28.60
N ARG A 8 11.32 11.57 27.51
CA ARG A 8 10.40 10.42 27.58
C ARG A 8 11.19 9.12 27.54
N ALA A 9 10.89 8.21 28.48
CA ALA A 9 11.41 6.86 28.43
C ALA A 9 10.77 6.10 27.26
N GLU A 10 11.55 5.83 26.22
CA GLU A 10 11.13 5.00 25.09
C GLU A 10 12.11 3.83 24.96
N ARG A 11 11.58 2.65 24.61
CA ARG A 11 12.41 1.44 24.47
C ARG A 11 13.41 1.66 23.34
N VAL A 12 14.72 1.54 23.55
CA VAL A 12 15.75 1.85 22.53
C VAL A 12 16.04 0.68 21.58
N SER A 13 15.87 -0.56 22.04
CA SER A 13 16.09 -1.79 21.24
C SER A 13 14.97 -2.80 21.45
N ASP A 14 14.60 -3.49 20.38
CA ASP A 14 13.71 -4.66 20.43
C ASP A 14 14.48 -5.99 20.53
N ASP A 15 15.80 -5.93 20.34
CA ASP A 15 16.71 -7.05 20.50
C ASP A 15 17.32 -7.04 21.92
N PRO A 16 17.11 -8.11 22.72
CA PRO A 16 17.56 -8.16 24.11
C PRO A 16 19.09 -8.13 24.24
N HIS A 17 19.86 -8.63 23.27
CA HIS A 17 21.33 -8.62 23.33
C HIS A 17 21.88 -7.22 23.03
N VAL A 18 21.35 -6.55 22.00
CA VAL A 18 21.75 -5.18 21.64
C VAL A 18 21.33 -4.19 22.74
N GLY A 19 20.14 -4.38 23.32
CA GLY A 19 19.68 -3.58 24.45
C GLY A 19 20.58 -3.73 25.68
N HIS A 20 21.00 -4.96 26.00
CA HIS A 20 21.95 -5.21 27.08
C HIS A 20 23.31 -4.55 26.83
N LEU A 21 23.86 -4.64 25.61
CA LEU A 21 25.13 -3.99 25.25
C LEU A 21 25.05 -2.46 25.39
N ILE A 22 23.99 -1.82 24.91
CA ILE A 22 23.77 -0.37 25.07
C ILE A 22 23.77 0.01 26.56
N VAL A 23 23.06 -0.74 27.40
CA VAL A 23 22.99 -0.49 28.84
C VAL A 23 24.34 -0.70 29.52
N GLU A 24 25.06 -1.76 29.19
CA GLU A 24 26.38 -2.04 29.75
C GLU A 24 27.42 -0.99 29.32
N THR A 25 27.45 -0.58 28.06
CA THR A 25 28.35 0.47 27.57
C THR A 25 28.02 1.82 28.21
N ALA A 26 26.73 2.16 28.36
CA ALA A 26 26.31 3.38 29.04
C ALA A 26 26.68 3.37 30.54
N ARG A 27 26.54 2.22 31.22
CA ARG A 27 26.99 2.05 32.61
C ARG A 27 28.50 2.18 32.74
N ALA A 28 29.26 1.57 31.83
CA ALA A 28 30.71 1.66 31.82
C ALA A 28 31.19 3.10 31.63
N LEU A 29 30.59 3.85 30.70
CA LEU A 29 30.83 5.29 30.53
C LEU A 29 30.50 6.08 31.80
N ASN A 30 29.34 5.84 32.40
CA ASN A 30 28.90 6.56 33.60
C ASN A 30 29.78 6.25 34.83
N ALA A 31 30.23 5.01 34.99
CA ALA A 31 31.09 4.57 36.10
C ALA A 31 32.57 4.96 35.89
N GLY A 32 33.03 5.00 34.64
CA GLY A 32 34.40 5.32 34.26
C GLY A 32 34.68 6.82 34.05
N ALA A 33 33.64 7.66 34.04
CA ALA A 33 33.71 9.09 33.69
C ALA A 33 34.76 9.92 34.47
N LEU A 34 35.19 9.46 35.65
CA LEU A 34 36.19 10.14 36.50
C LEU A 34 37.56 9.43 36.57
N ARG A 35 37.71 8.25 35.94
CA ARG A 35 38.90 7.39 36.07
C ARG A 35 39.56 7.00 34.74
N MET A 36 38.94 7.30 33.60
CA MET A 36 39.43 6.92 32.28
C MET A 36 40.21 8.05 31.60
N ALA A 37 41.16 7.68 30.72
CA ALA A 37 41.79 8.64 29.83
C ALA A 37 40.72 9.26 28.91
N GLN A 38 40.88 10.54 28.58
CA GLN A 38 39.90 11.28 27.78
C GLN A 38 39.67 10.64 26.40
N GLU A 39 40.71 10.04 25.81
CA GLU A 39 40.63 9.32 24.53
C GLU A 39 39.76 8.05 24.61
N ASP A 40 39.83 7.29 25.70
CA ASP A 40 39.05 6.06 25.87
C ASP A 40 37.57 6.36 26.10
N SER A 41 37.27 7.45 26.80
CA SER A 41 35.89 7.92 27.03
C SER A 41 35.21 8.31 25.71
N VAL A 42 35.92 9.01 24.83
CA VAL A 42 35.41 9.38 23.50
C VAL A 42 35.13 8.14 22.67
N ARG A 43 36.06 7.16 22.63
CA ARG A 43 35.86 5.91 21.88
C ARG A 43 34.67 5.10 22.38
N LEU A 44 34.49 4.99 23.69
CA LEU A 44 33.33 4.30 24.26
C LEU A 44 32.01 5.02 23.98
N PHE A 45 32.03 6.36 23.93
CA PHE A 45 30.87 7.14 23.53
C PHE A 45 30.49 6.90 22.07
N ASP A 46 31.47 6.82 21.17
CA ASP A 46 31.24 6.47 19.76
C ASP A 46 30.63 5.06 19.64
N VAL A 47 31.15 4.09 20.39
CA VAL A 47 30.58 2.72 20.43
C VAL A 47 29.14 2.72 20.94
N LEU A 48 28.83 3.52 21.96
CA LEU A 48 27.45 3.67 22.45
C LEU A 48 26.54 4.26 21.36
N LEU A 49 27.00 5.30 20.65
CA LEU A 49 26.26 5.92 19.56
C LEU A 49 26.02 4.94 18.41
N ASP A 50 27.02 4.15 18.04
CA ASP A 50 26.89 3.13 16.98
C ASP A 50 25.87 2.06 17.35
N LEU A 51 25.88 1.56 18.59
CA LEU A 51 24.91 0.58 19.07
C LEU A 51 23.47 1.14 19.07
N VAL A 52 23.31 2.40 19.50
CA VAL A 52 22.01 3.10 19.46
C VAL A 52 21.55 3.30 18.01
N ALA A 53 22.44 3.75 17.12
CA ALA A 53 22.15 3.97 15.70
C ALA A 53 21.76 2.68 14.98
N LEU A 54 22.47 1.58 15.24
CA LEU A 54 22.15 0.24 14.73
C LEU A 54 20.77 -0.23 15.19
N SER A 55 20.43 -0.01 16.45
CA SER A 55 19.14 -0.39 17.02
C SER A 55 17.96 0.37 16.39
N LEU A 56 18.08 1.70 16.29
CA LEU A 56 17.07 2.56 15.67
C LEU A 56 16.88 2.22 14.19
N SER A 57 17.98 1.93 13.48
CA SER A 57 17.95 1.51 12.07
C SER A 57 17.20 0.20 11.86
N ARG A 58 17.40 -0.79 12.75
CA ARG A 58 16.70 -2.09 12.67
C ARG A 58 15.20 -1.95 12.90
N ARG A 59 14.79 -1.17 13.90
CA ARG A 59 13.38 -0.91 14.19
C ARG A 59 12.69 -0.19 13.04
N SER A 60 13.34 0.84 12.48
CA SER A 60 12.81 1.55 11.31
C SER A 60 12.59 0.61 10.13
N ARG A 61 13.55 -0.30 9.84
CA ARG A 61 13.38 -1.30 8.77
C ARG A 61 12.23 -2.28 9.06
N ALA A 62 12.10 -2.76 10.29
CA ALA A 62 11.03 -3.68 10.67
C ALA A 62 9.63 -3.03 10.52
N GLN A 63 9.47 -1.80 11.03
CA GLN A 63 8.24 -1.02 10.87
C GLN A 63 7.93 -0.74 9.40
N THR A 64 8.94 -0.42 8.58
CA THR A 64 8.76 -0.19 7.14
C THR A 64 8.31 -1.47 6.43
N ALA A 65 8.90 -2.61 6.76
CA ALA A 65 8.53 -3.90 6.18
C ALA A 65 7.12 -4.34 6.58
N GLU A 66 6.75 -4.15 7.86
CA GLU A 66 5.41 -4.45 8.36
C GLU A 66 4.35 -3.55 7.73
N ALA A 67 4.62 -2.24 7.64
CA ALA A 67 3.74 -1.29 6.96
C ALA A 67 3.58 -1.59 5.46
N ALA A 68 4.64 -2.02 4.79
CA ALA A 68 4.58 -2.48 3.41
C ALA A 68 3.73 -3.75 3.26
N SER A 69 3.95 -4.75 4.12
CA SER A 69 3.15 -5.99 4.13
C SER A 69 1.66 -5.71 4.38
N PHE A 70 1.35 -4.82 5.33
CA PHE A 70 -0.04 -4.43 5.60
C PHE A 70 -0.66 -3.68 4.43
N ALA A 71 0.08 -2.76 3.80
CA ALA A 71 -0.37 -2.06 2.60
C ALA A 71 -0.64 -3.04 1.45
N ASP A 72 0.22 -4.03 1.22
CA ASP A 72 0.04 -5.04 0.18
C ASP A 72 -1.18 -5.93 0.44
N ALA A 73 -1.36 -6.39 1.68
CA ALA A 73 -2.55 -7.14 2.09
C ALA A 73 -3.83 -6.31 1.90
N THR A 74 -3.79 -5.01 2.24
CA THR A 74 -4.91 -4.08 2.06
C THR A 74 -5.24 -3.89 0.58
N VAL A 75 -4.24 -3.72 -0.28
CA VAL A 75 -4.43 -3.58 -1.74
C VAL A 75 -5.04 -4.85 -2.32
N LEU A 76 -4.61 -6.03 -1.88
CA LEU A 76 -5.19 -7.29 -2.31
C LEU A 76 -6.66 -7.42 -1.89
N ALA A 77 -6.99 -7.12 -0.63
CA ALA A 77 -8.36 -7.13 -0.14
C ALA A 77 -9.25 -6.13 -0.91
N LEU A 78 -8.74 -4.93 -1.16
CA LEU A 78 -9.41 -3.90 -1.96
C LEU A 78 -9.71 -4.38 -3.38
N ARG A 79 -8.73 -4.99 -4.06
CA ARG A 79 -8.93 -5.53 -5.41
C ARG A 79 -9.95 -6.66 -5.44
N ARG A 80 -10.00 -7.52 -4.42
CA ARG A 80 -11.01 -8.57 -4.29
C ARG A 80 -12.41 -7.99 -4.10
N ALA A 81 -12.57 -7.06 -3.16
CA ALA A 81 -13.84 -6.39 -2.90
C ALA A 81 -14.37 -5.64 -4.14
N ILE A 82 -13.47 -5.06 -4.95
CA ILE A 82 -13.85 -4.49 -6.26
C ILE A 82 -14.29 -5.60 -7.20
N HIS A 83 -13.51 -6.67 -7.33
CA HIS A 83 -13.76 -7.75 -8.28
C HIS A 83 -15.14 -8.39 -8.10
N GLU A 84 -15.50 -8.70 -6.86
CA GLU A 84 -16.79 -9.30 -6.47
C GLU A 84 -17.98 -8.41 -6.85
N ARG A 85 -17.75 -7.09 -6.94
CA ARG A 85 -18.77 -6.06 -7.15
C ARG A 85 -18.65 -5.37 -8.50
N LEU A 86 -17.81 -5.89 -9.41
CA LEU A 86 -17.50 -5.22 -10.68
C LEU A 86 -18.73 -4.96 -11.53
N ARG A 87 -19.73 -5.85 -11.45
CA ARG A 87 -20.97 -5.76 -12.25
C ARG A 87 -22.00 -4.81 -11.66
N GLU A 88 -21.83 -4.33 -10.42
CA GLU A 88 -22.76 -3.40 -9.76
C GLU A 88 -22.73 -2.01 -10.43
N PRO A 89 -23.81 -1.54 -11.06
CA PRO A 89 -23.86 -0.18 -11.58
C PRO A 89 -23.67 0.84 -10.45
N GLY A 90 -22.84 1.86 -10.66
CA GLY A 90 -22.62 2.91 -9.67
C GLY A 90 -21.75 2.52 -8.47
N LEU A 91 -20.94 1.47 -8.55
CA LEU A 91 -19.98 1.08 -7.50
C LEU A 91 -19.14 2.29 -7.04
N THR A 92 -19.23 2.62 -5.75
CA THR A 92 -18.56 3.78 -5.16
C THR A 92 -17.32 3.39 -4.34
N VAL A 93 -16.42 4.35 -4.14
CA VAL A 93 -15.25 4.20 -3.26
C VAL A 93 -15.70 3.87 -1.83
N ALA A 94 -16.69 4.61 -1.31
CA ALA A 94 -17.27 4.38 0.02
C ALA A 94 -17.71 2.92 0.24
N ALA A 95 -18.40 2.34 -0.74
CA ALA A 95 -18.92 0.98 -0.63
C ALA A 95 -17.81 -0.08 -0.53
N VAL A 96 -16.72 0.09 -1.27
CA VAL A 96 -15.56 -0.82 -1.23
C VAL A 96 -14.71 -0.55 0.03
N ALA A 97 -14.52 0.72 0.38
CA ALA A 97 -13.77 1.13 1.56
C ALA A 97 -14.38 0.55 2.85
N GLY A 98 -15.71 0.62 2.96
CA GLY A 98 -16.47 0.02 4.07
C GLY A 98 -16.34 -1.51 4.12
N ALA A 99 -16.31 -2.18 2.98
CA ALA A 99 -16.15 -3.64 2.92
C ALA A 99 -14.74 -4.11 3.38
N VAL A 100 -13.72 -3.26 3.19
CA VAL A 100 -12.33 -3.56 3.58
C VAL A 100 -11.98 -3.01 4.97
N GLY A 101 -12.79 -2.09 5.52
CA GLY A 101 -12.56 -1.47 6.82
C GLY A 101 -11.53 -0.34 6.79
N ILE A 102 -11.42 0.39 5.67
CA ILE A 102 -10.48 1.52 5.51
C ILE A 102 -11.21 2.80 5.11
N SER A 103 -10.54 3.94 5.25
CA SER A 103 -11.11 5.23 4.81
C SER A 103 -11.05 5.39 3.29
N GLU A 104 -12.00 6.13 2.72
CA GLU A 104 -12.00 6.48 1.29
C GLU A 104 -10.72 7.22 0.90
N ARG A 105 -10.24 8.11 1.76
CA ARG A 105 -8.96 8.81 1.57
C ARG A 105 -7.79 7.83 1.41
N TYR A 106 -7.77 6.74 2.17
CA TYR A 106 -6.72 5.74 2.03
C TYR A 106 -6.84 4.95 0.73
N VAL A 107 -8.07 4.63 0.29
CA VAL A 107 -8.31 4.02 -1.02
C VAL A 107 -7.76 4.89 -2.15
N HIS A 108 -8.07 6.19 -2.15
CA HIS A 108 -7.54 7.13 -3.15
C HIS A 108 -6.01 7.15 -3.15
N LYS A 109 -5.39 7.24 -1.97
CA LYS A 109 -3.92 7.21 -1.83
C LYS A 109 -3.31 5.92 -2.39
N LEU A 110 -3.95 4.77 -2.19
CA LEU A 110 -3.46 3.48 -2.72
C LEU A 110 -3.52 3.44 -4.26
N PHE A 111 -4.59 3.97 -4.86
CA PHE A 111 -4.70 4.05 -6.32
C PHE A 111 -3.75 5.09 -6.93
N GLU A 112 -3.58 6.25 -6.29
CA GLU A 112 -2.62 7.27 -6.69
C GLU A 112 -1.18 6.73 -6.70
N ARG A 113 -0.78 6.00 -5.66
CA ARG A 113 0.52 5.29 -5.60
C ARG A 113 0.70 4.28 -6.74
N SER A 114 -0.40 3.74 -7.25
CA SER A 114 -0.42 2.81 -8.39
C SER A 114 -0.51 3.52 -9.75
N GLY A 115 -0.52 4.86 -9.78
CA GLY A 115 -0.59 5.65 -11.01
C GLY A 115 -1.97 5.64 -11.69
N THR A 116 -3.04 5.36 -10.95
CA THR A 116 -4.39 5.31 -11.51
C THR A 116 -5.43 5.88 -10.53
N THR A 117 -6.69 5.92 -10.94
CA THR A 117 -7.81 6.28 -10.07
C THR A 117 -8.68 5.05 -9.80
N PHE A 118 -9.45 5.07 -8.72
CA PHE A 118 -10.43 4.00 -8.46
C PHE A 118 -11.37 3.80 -9.65
N SER A 119 -11.92 4.90 -10.19
CA SER A 119 -12.86 4.88 -11.30
C SER A 119 -12.23 4.32 -12.58
N ASP A 120 -11.00 4.72 -12.91
CA ASP A 120 -10.30 4.18 -14.08
C ASP A 120 -9.96 2.71 -13.91
N TYR A 121 -9.56 2.28 -12.71
CA TYR A 121 -9.30 0.87 -12.42
C TYR A 121 -10.56 0.03 -12.59
N VAL A 122 -11.68 0.42 -11.97
CA VAL A 122 -12.97 -0.28 -12.12
C VAL A 122 -13.37 -0.35 -13.59
N MET A 123 -13.24 0.76 -14.31
CA MET A 123 -13.57 0.84 -15.73
C MET A 123 -12.71 -0.10 -16.58
N ASP A 124 -11.40 -0.14 -16.36
CA ASP A 124 -10.49 -1.05 -17.06
C ASP A 124 -10.86 -2.51 -16.81
N ARG A 125 -11.12 -2.89 -15.55
CA ARG A 125 -11.51 -4.25 -15.20
C ARG A 125 -12.83 -4.66 -15.86
N ARG A 126 -13.81 -3.75 -15.92
CA ARG A 126 -15.07 -3.99 -16.64
C ARG A 126 -14.87 -4.15 -18.15
N LEU A 127 -14.03 -3.33 -18.76
CA LEU A 127 -13.71 -3.42 -20.18
C LEU A 127 -13.01 -4.74 -20.52
N VAL A 128 -12.07 -5.19 -19.69
CA VAL A 128 -11.39 -6.48 -19.85
C VAL A 128 -12.38 -7.63 -19.75
N GLY A 129 -13.29 -7.60 -18.76
CA GLY A 129 -14.36 -8.60 -18.64
C GLY A 129 -15.29 -8.62 -19.84
N ALA A 130 -15.78 -7.46 -20.27
CA ALA A 130 -16.63 -7.34 -21.45
C ALA A 130 -15.92 -7.80 -22.73
N ALA A 131 -14.62 -7.55 -22.87
CA ALA A 131 -13.83 -8.01 -24.00
C ALA A 131 -13.71 -9.54 -24.04
N ALA A 132 -13.64 -10.20 -22.88
CA ALA A 132 -13.68 -11.65 -22.77
C ALA A 132 -15.06 -12.19 -23.17
N ASP A 133 -16.14 -11.64 -22.61
CA ASP A 133 -17.51 -12.05 -22.96
C ASP A 133 -17.83 -11.80 -24.45
N LEU A 134 -17.26 -10.76 -25.07
CA LEU A 134 -17.40 -10.50 -26.50
C LEU A 134 -16.70 -11.54 -27.38
N LYS A 135 -15.70 -12.25 -26.85
CA LYS A 135 -14.94 -13.30 -27.55
C LYS A 135 -15.46 -14.69 -27.28
N ASP A 136 -16.31 -14.86 -26.27
CA ASP A 136 -16.91 -16.13 -25.93
C ASP A 136 -17.90 -16.58 -27.03
N PRO A 137 -17.67 -17.71 -27.71
CA PRO A 137 -18.59 -18.24 -28.72
C PRO A 137 -19.99 -18.51 -28.17
N ALA A 138 -20.13 -18.86 -26.88
CA ALA A 138 -21.42 -19.09 -26.23
C ALA A 138 -22.26 -17.80 -26.14
N LEU A 139 -21.62 -16.63 -26.20
CA LEU A 139 -22.27 -15.32 -26.10
C LEU A 139 -22.35 -14.59 -27.45
N CYS A 140 -22.03 -15.24 -28.57
CA CYS A 140 -21.95 -14.61 -29.89
C CYS A 140 -23.28 -13.93 -30.32
N GLY A 141 -24.42 -14.53 -29.97
CA GLY A 141 -25.76 -14.02 -30.24
C GLY A 141 -26.21 -12.90 -29.30
N ARG A 142 -25.49 -12.62 -28.21
CA ARG A 142 -25.87 -11.55 -27.28
C ARG A 142 -25.55 -10.18 -27.85
N ALA A 143 -26.48 -9.24 -27.67
CA ALA A 143 -26.27 -7.85 -28.07
C ALA A 143 -25.09 -7.24 -27.29
N ILE A 144 -24.23 -6.48 -27.98
CA ILE A 144 -23.07 -5.80 -27.38
C ILE A 144 -23.53 -4.88 -26.24
N GLY A 145 -24.66 -4.20 -26.40
CA GLY A 145 -25.25 -3.36 -25.36
C GLY A 145 -25.60 -4.14 -24.10
N ALA A 146 -26.20 -5.34 -24.23
CA ALA A 146 -26.52 -6.19 -23.10
C ALA A 146 -25.26 -6.60 -22.32
N ILE A 147 -24.19 -6.98 -23.03
CA ILE A 147 -22.89 -7.29 -22.40
C ILE A 147 -22.36 -6.05 -21.67
N ALA A 148 -22.41 -4.86 -22.28
CA ALA A 148 -21.95 -3.64 -21.63
C ALA A 148 -22.73 -3.35 -20.32
N PHE A 149 -24.05 -3.47 -20.34
CA PHE A 149 -24.89 -3.25 -19.16
C PHE A 149 -24.63 -4.30 -18.07
N ASP A 150 -24.43 -5.57 -18.42
CA ASP A 150 -24.08 -6.63 -17.46
C ASP A 150 -22.74 -6.38 -16.75
N TRP A 151 -21.81 -5.70 -17.42
CA TRP A 151 -20.54 -5.26 -16.84
C TRP A 151 -20.65 -3.93 -16.09
N GLY A 152 -21.86 -3.42 -15.86
CA GLY A 152 -22.13 -2.26 -15.01
C GLY A 152 -21.96 -0.90 -15.69
N PHE A 153 -21.85 -0.84 -17.02
CA PHE A 153 -21.94 0.42 -17.75
C PHE A 153 -23.39 0.92 -17.75
N SER A 154 -23.61 2.23 -17.60
CA SER A 154 -24.95 2.83 -17.69
C SER A 154 -25.28 3.40 -19.07
N ASP A 155 -24.27 3.58 -19.92
CA ASP A 155 -24.42 4.15 -21.27
C ASP A 155 -23.52 3.43 -22.28
N LEU A 156 -24.11 3.05 -23.40
CA LEU A 156 -23.45 2.33 -24.48
C LEU A 156 -22.45 3.21 -25.25
N SER A 157 -22.73 4.51 -25.36
CA SER A 157 -21.82 5.44 -26.05
C SER A 157 -20.52 5.59 -25.25
N HIS A 158 -20.63 5.71 -23.93
CA HIS A 158 -19.51 5.73 -23.01
C HIS A 158 -18.70 4.43 -23.06
N PHE A 159 -19.38 3.26 -23.01
CA PHE A 159 -18.73 1.96 -23.17
C PHE A 159 -17.93 1.89 -24.46
N THR A 160 -18.55 2.21 -25.60
CA THR A 160 -17.91 2.09 -26.92
C THR A 160 -16.68 2.99 -27.05
N ARG A 161 -16.76 4.23 -26.53
CA ARG A 161 -15.64 5.17 -26.52
C ARG A 161 -14.48 4.64 -25.68
N ARG A 162 -14.76 4.18 -24.45
CA ARG A 162 -13.72 3.64 -23.54
C ARG A 162 -13.13 2.33 -24.06
N PHE A 163 -13.95 1.46 -24.64
CA PHE A 163 -13.50 0.21 -25.25
C PHE A 163 -12.52 0.48 -26.42
N LYS A 164 -12.88 1.41 -27.32
CA LYS A 164 -11.99 1.80 -28.42
C LYS A 164 -10.69 2.43 -27.90
N GLN A 165 -10.76 3.28 -26.87
CA GLN A 165 -9.58 3.87 -26.24
C GLN A 165 -8.63 2.80 -25.68
N ARG A 166 -9.19 1.73 -25.08
CA ARG A 166 -8.43 0.68 -24.41
C ARG A 166 -7.88 -0.41 -25.34
N PHE A 167 -8.62 -0.80 -26.37
CA PHE A 167 -8.30 -1.94 -27.26
C PHE A 167 -8.02 -1.54 -28.71
N GLY A 168 -8.07 -0.25 -29.05
CA GLY A 168 -7.77 0.27 -30.38
C GLY A 168 -8.82 0.00 -31.47
N CYS A 169 -9.91 -0.71 -31.15
CA CYS A 169 -10.98 -1.04 -32.11
C CYS A 169 -12.36 -1.02 -31.44
N ARG A 170 -13.43 -1.05 -32.24
CA ARG A 170 -14.79 -1.04 -31.68
C ARG A 170 -15.16 -2.44 -31.15
N PRO A 171 -16.08 -2.54 -30.17
CA PRO A 171 -16.54 -3.82 -29.64
C PRO A 171 -17.02 -4.82 -30.70
N ARG A 172 -17.68 -4.34 -31.76
CA ARG A 172 -18.15 -5.17 -32.87
C ARG A 172 -16.99 -5.78 -33.65
N ASP A 173 -15.97 -4.96 -33.95
CA ASP A 173 -14.78 -5.42 -34.67
C ASP A 173 -13.98 -6.39 -33.80
N TRP A 174 -13.89 -6.12 -32.49
CA TRP A 174 -13.26 -7.01 -31.53
C TRP A 174 -13.91 -8.40 -31.52
N ARG A 175 -15.24 -8.49 -31.52
CA ARG A 175 -15.99 -9.75 -31.59
C ARG A 175 -15.74 -10.52 -32.89
N ALA A 176 -15.57 -9.81 -34.01
CA ALA A 176 -15.40 -10.43 -35.33
C ALA A 176 -13.97 -10.92 -35.61
N ARG A 177 -12.98 -10.44 -34.85
CA ARG A 177 -11.61 -10.97 -34.83
C ARG A 177 -11.57 -12.34 -34.16
#